data_AF-A0AAD6SBW2-F1
#
_entry.id   AF-A0AAD6SBW2-F1
#
_cell.length_a   1.000
_cell.length_b   1.000
_cell.length_c   1.000
_cell.angle_alpha   90.00
_cell.angle_beta   90.00
_cell.angle_gamma   90.00
#
_symmetry.space_group_name_H-M   'P 1'
#
loop_
_entity.id
_entity.type
_entity.pdbx_description
1 polymer ?
#
loop_
_entity_poly.entity_id
_entity_poly.type
_entity_poly.pdbx_seq_one_letter_code
_entity_poly.pdbx_strand_id
1 'polypeptide(L)' 'WVSSNPSELLFWVPAHHRMGLVLPNTKLVIGRPQTAFSFEKFVHGSDWAKCYVPSRNAGV' A
#
# COMPACT_ATOMS: atom_id res chain seq x y z
N TRP A 1 8.69 -2.47 5.65
CA TRP A 1 7.41 -2.23 6.32
C TRP A 1 7.17 -0.73 6.37
N VAL A 2 5.93 -0.30 6.18
CA VAL A 2 5.49 1.07 6.46
C VAL A 2 4.88 1.07 7.85
N SER A 3 5.17 2.09 8.65
CA SER A 3 4.73 2.19 10.05
C SER A 3 4.11 3.56 10.32
N SER A 4 3.00 3.61 11.08
CA SER A 4 2.39 4.87 11.55
C SER A 4 3.17 5.46 12.73
N ASN A 5 3.76 4.61 13.56
CA ASN A 5 4.61 4.93 14.71
C ASN A 5 5.68 3.82 14.89
N PRO A 6 6.68 3.99 15.78
CA PRO A 6 7.76 2.99 15.96
C PRO A 6 7.29 1.59 16.38
N SER A 7 6.10 1.48 16.98
CA SER A 7 5.54 0.23 17.51
C SER A 7 4.47 -0.41 16.60
N GLU A 8 4.03 0.26 15.53
CA GLU A 8 2.89 -0.17 14.73
C GLU A 8 3.25 -0.27 13.25
N LEU A 9 3.28 -1.51 12.74
CA LEU A 9 3.48 -1.81 11.33
C LEU A 9 2.13 -1.79 10.62
N LEU A 10 2.02 -0.99 9.56
CA LEU A 10 0.81 -0.87 8.75
C LEU A 10 0.76 -1.96 7.68
N PHE A 11 1.80 -2.03 6.84
CA PHE A 11 1.86 -3.02 5.76
C PHE A 11 3.29 -3.22 5.25
N TRP A 12 3.50 -4.36 4.58
CA TRP A 12 4.75 -4.69 3.92
C TRP A 12 4.75 -4.20 2.47
N VAL A 13 5.92 -3.72 2.01
CA VAL A 13 6.13 -3.27 0.62
C VAL A 13 7.28 -4.08 0.01
N PRO A 14 7.05 -4.76 -1.13
CA PRO A 14 8.10 -5.45 -1.88
C PRO A 14 9.25 -4.50 -2.24
N ALA A 15 10.50 -4.99 -2.21
CA ALA A 15 11.68 -4.15 -2.40
C ALA A 15 11.66 -3.30 -3.68
N HIS A 16 11.24 -3.88 -4.81
CA HIS A 16 11.17 -3.20 -6.10
C HIS A 16 10.13 -2.07 -6.15
N HIS A 17 9.09 -2.12 -5.33
CA HIS A 17 8.05 -1.07 -5.26
C HIS A 17 8.42 0.08 -4.32
N ARG A 18 9.43 -0.08 -3.45
CA ARG A 18 9.76 0.93 -2.42
C ARG A 18 10.19 2.27 -3.01
N MET A 19 10.92 2.28 -4.12
CA MET A 19 11.39 3.52 -4.75
C MET A 19 10.28 4.27 -5.50
N GLY A 20 9.20 3.58 -5.88
CA GLY A 20 8.04 4.17 -6.53
C GLY A 20 6.88 4.48 -5.57
N LEU A 21 7.05 4.17 -4.28
CA LEU A 21 5.98 4.23 -3.30
C LEU A 21 5.55 5.69 -3.05
N VAL A 22 4.27 5.97 -3.31
CA VAL A 22 3.65 7.26 -3.00
C VAL A 22 2.86 7.14 -1.71
N LEU A 23 3.30 7.87 -0.69
CA LEU A 23 2.60 8.04 0.58
C LEU A 23 1.78 9.34 0.54
N PRO A 24 0.83 9.55 1.47
CA PRO A 24 0.02 10.77 1.50
C PRO A 24 0.84 12.07 1.50
N ASN A 25 2.06 12.04 2.06
CA ASN A 25 2.96 13.20 2.12
C ASN A 25 3.95 13.28 0.95
N THR A 26 3.88 12.37 -0.02
CA THR A 26 4.76 12.35 -1.19
C THR A 26 4.29 13.39 -2.21
N LYS A 27 5.12 14.39 -2.49
CA LYS A 27 4.79 15.45 -3.47
C LYS A 27 5.01 15.02 -4.92
N LEU A 28 6.05 14.23 -5.19
CA LEU A 28 6.43 13.82 -6.54
C LEU A 28 7.38 12.62 -6.50
N VAL A 29 7.21 11.69 -7.44
CA VAL A 29 8.16 10.60 -7.75
C VAL A 29 8.57 10.76 -9.21
N ILE A 30 9.88 10.87 -9.48
CA ILE A 30 10.43 11.06 -10.84
C ILE A 30 11.26 9.84 -11.24
N GLY A 31 11.10 9.36 -12.48
CA GLY A 31 11.97 8.34 -13.06
C GLY A 31 11.76 6.91 -12.56
N ARG A 32 10.65 6.66 -11.84
CA ARG A 32 10.24 5.31 -11.38
C ARG A 32 8.75 5.11 -11.64
N PRO A 33 8.30 3.88 -11.96
CA PRO A 33 6.88 3.56 -11.98
C PRO A 33 6.24 3.90 -10.63
N GLN A 34 5.17 4.68 -10.67
CA GLN A 34 4.45 5.05 -9.46
C GLN A 34 3.75 3.82 -8.88
N THR A 35 3.98 3.56 -7.59
CA THR A 35 3.22 2.59 -6.81
C THR A 35 2.36 3.37 -5.82
N ALA A 36 1.11 3.62 -6.21
CA ALA A 36 0.14 4.29 -5.35
C ALA A 36 -0.74 3.25 -4.65
N PHE A 37 -0.94 3.42 -3.34
CA PHE A 37 -1.89 2.63 -2.57
C PHE A 37 -3.08 3.51 -2.19
N SER A 38 -4.30 3.03 -2.44
CA SER A 38 -5.50 3.65 -1.87
C SER A 38 -5.65 3.17 -0.42
N PHE A 39 -5.68 4.13 0.51
CA PHE A 39 -5.93 3.87 1.92
C PHE A 39 -7.40 4.05 2.33
N GLU A 40 -8.29 4.36 1.38
CA GLU A 40 -9.71 4.68 1.69
C GLU A 40 -10.44 3.56 2.43
N LYS A 41 -10.07 2.31 2.20
CA LYS A 41 -10.63 1.12 2.85
C LYS A 41 -9.62 0.42 3.74
N PHE A 42 -8.52 1.09 4.10
CA PHE A 42 -7.47 0.49 4.89
C PHE A 42 -7.98 0.19 6.30
N VAL A 43 -7.84 -1.07 6.71
CA VAL A 43 -8.17 -1.56 8.05
C VAL A 43 -6.94 -2.27 8.62
N HIS A 44 -6.75 -2.17 9.94
CA HIS A 44 -5.59 -2.70 10.65
C HIS A 44 -6.00 -3.72 11.73
N GLY A 45 -5.03 -4.46 12.28
CA GLY A 45 -5.28 -5.46 13.32
C GLY A 45 -5.98 -6.72 12.81
N SER A 46 -6.89 -7.29 13.60
CA SER A 46 -7.62 -8.53 13.27
C SER A 46 -8.52 -8.40 12.04
N ASP A 47 -8.89 -7.18 11.69
CA ASP A 47 -9.80 -6.87 10.60
C ASP A 47 -9.12 -6.71 9.25
N TRP A 48 -7.79 -6.86 9.16
CA TRP A 48 -7.00 -6.63 7.95
C TRP A 48 -7.58 -7.26 6.68
N ALA A 49 -8.22 -8.44 6.77
CA ALA A 49 -8.80 -9.12 5.62
C ALA A 49 -9.96 -8.33 4.96
N LYS A 50 -10.60 -7.38 5.66
CA LYS A 50 -11.71 -6.58 5.10
C LYS A 50 -11.25 -5.57 4.04
N CYS A 51 -9.96 -5.21 3.99
CA CYS A 51 -9.44 -4.36 2.91
C CYS A 51 -9.04 -5.15 1.65
N TYR A 52 -9.04 -6.49 1.70
CA TYR A 52 -8.71 -7.34 0.57
C TYR A 52 -9.89 -7.41 -0.41
N VAL A 53 -9.69 -6.87 -1.60
CA VAL A 53 -10.60 -7.06 -2.74
C VAL A 53 -9.91 -8.03 -3.69
N PRO A 54 -10.37 -9.29 -3.81
CA PRO A 54 -9.86 -10.18 -4.83
C PRO A 54 -10.07 -9.53 -6.19
N SER A 55 -9.03 -9.45 -7.00
CA SER A 55 -9.18 -9.09 -8.40
C SER A 55 -10.14 -10.10 -9.02
N ARG A 56 -11.37 -9.70 -9.37
CA ARG A 56 -12.19 -10.52 -10.28
C ARG A 56 -11.37 -10.64 -11.56
N ASN A 57 -10.93 -11.85 -11.86
CA ASN A 57 -10.15 -12.14 -13.04
C ASN A 57 -10.77 -11.51 -14.28
N ALA A 58 -9.92 -10.92 -15.09
CA ALA A 58 -10.18 -10.72 -16.50
C ALA A 58 -10.70 -12.04 -17.12
N GLY A 59 -11.92 -12.00 -17.66
CA GLY A 59 -12.44 -12.97 -18.63
C GLY A 59 -12.87 -14.34 -18.10
N VAL A 60 -14.18 -14.54 -18.04
CA VAL A 60 -14.88 -15.50 -18.93
C VAL A 60 -16.08 -14.79 -19.50
#